data_AF-A0AAJ1FVQ8-F1
#
_entry.id   AF-A0AAJ1FVQ8-F1
#
_cell.length_a   1.000
_cell.length_b   1.000
_cell.length_c   1.000
_cell.angle_alpha   90.00
_cell.angle_beta   90.00
_cell.angle_gamma   90.00
#
_symmetry.space_group_name_H-M   'P 1'
#
loop_
_entity.id
_entity.type
_entity.pdbx_description
1 polymer ?
#
loop_
_entity_poly.entity_id
_entity_poly.type
_entity_poly.pdbx_seq_one_letter_code
_entity_poly.pdbx_strand_id
1 'polypeptide(L)'
;MKISYGQWLPHHDAPFFRRLHILVAVLILSQIINSNFTAREALGEHSLETLITWLHILSGLLLIAAGVIMLIWMLVQRGFRWYFAWLTLDFRGIRNDVVQLTGLKLPQAQGGGIAATVQGLGVIALIAVACSGGLWFLFNSTSLATPDLTRRVLHWHKFLTTFVEIYFYSHGAMGVLHILLSRYEK
;
A
#
# COMPACT_ATOMS: atom_id res chain seq x y z
N MET A 1 36.18 0.92 -0.68
CA MET A 1 35.10 0.73 -1.67
C MET A 1 33.77 1.08 -0.99
N LYS A 2 33.15 2.23 -1.27
CA LYS A 2 31.83 2.57 -0.71
C LYS A 2 30.78 1.75 -1.46
N ILE A 3 30.28 0.68 -0.84
CA ILE A 3 29.15 -0.07 -1.37
C ILE A 3 27.93 0.85 -1.32
N SER A 4 27.51 1.37 -2.48
CA SER A 4 26.30 2.20 -2.59
C SER A 4 25.09 1.28 -2.74
N TYR A 5 24.41 1.00 -1.62
CA TYR A 5 23.21 0.17 -1.60
C TYR A 5 22.02 0.82 -2.35
N GLY A 6 22.06 2.13 -2.59
CA GLY A 6 20.98 2.89 -3.22
C GLY A 6 20.69 2.53 -4.68
N GLN A 7 21.63 1.87 -5.37
CA GLN A 7 21.47 1.40 -6.74
C GLN A 7 20.51 0.20 -6.85
N TRP A 8 20.33 -0.52 -5.74
CA TRP A 8 19.50 -1.73 -5.67
C TRP A 8 18.10 -1.45 -5.13
N LEU A 9 17.81 -0.21 -4.73
CA LEU A 9 16.48 0.19 -4.31
C LEU A 9 15.58 0.40 -5.54
N PRO A 10 14.28 0.04 -5.44
CA PRO A 10 13.34 0.22 -6.53
C PRO A 10 13.30 1.65 -7.06
N HIS A 11 12.97 1.81 -8.35
CA HIS A 11 12.75 3.10 -9.00
C HIS A 11 13.95 4.06 -8.95
N HIS A 12 15.17 3.51 -9.13
CA HIS A 12 16.39 4.30 -9.23
C HIS A 12 16.25 5.49 -10.19
N ASP A 13 15.61 5.27 -11.35
CA ASP A 13 15.48 6.27 -12.42
C ASP A 13 14.32 7.27 -12.19
N ALA A 14 13.55 7.10 -11.10
CA ALA A 14 12.44 7.98 -10.73
C ALA A 14 12.56 8.40 -9.25
N PRO A 15 13.48 9.31 -8.91
CA PRO A 15 13.84 9.62 -7.52
C PRO A 15 12.68 10.18 -6.69
N PHE A 16 11.77 10.94 -7.32
CA PHE A 16 10.54 11.39 -6.66
C PHE A 16 9.66 10.21 -6.25
N PHE A 17 9.34 9.33 -7.20
CA PHE A 17 8.49 8.16 -6.96
C PHE A 17 9.12 7.22 -5.94
N ARG A 18 10.44 7.03 -5.98
CA ARG A 18 11.18 6.25 -4.99
C ARG A 18 10.99 6.78 -3.57
N ARG A 19 11.15 8.10 -3.37
CA ARG A 19 10.94 8.72 -2.05
C ARG A 19 9.50 8.58 -1.57
N LEU A 20 8.54 8.81 -2.47
CA LEU A 20 7.12 8.63 -2.16
C LEU A 20 6.80 7.19 -1.77
N HIS A 21 7.30 6.21 -2.52
CA HIS A 21 7.10 4.79 -2.24
C HIS A 21 7.69 4.38 -0.88
N ILE A 22 8.91 4.82 -0.57
CA ILE A 22 9.54 4.55 0.73
C ILE A 22 8.75 5.22 1.87
N LEU A 23 8.32 6.46 1.70
CA LEU A 23 7.47 7.14 2.67
C LEU A 23 6.19 6.35 2.92
N VAL A 24 5.47 5.96 1.86
CA VAL A 24 4.25 5.15 1.95
C VAL A 24 4.51 3.82 2.67
N ALA A 25 5.60 3.12 2.33
CA ALA A 25 5.95 1.86 2.97
C ALA A 25 6.24 2.02 4.48
N VAL A 26 6.98 3.06 4.87
CA VAL A 26 7.27 3.36 6.28
C VAL A 26 6.00 3.75 7.04
N LEU A 27 5.13 4.56 6.43
CA LEU A 27 3.85 4.93 7.03
C LEU A 27 2.94 3.71 7.21
N ILE A 28 2.83 2.83 6.21
CA ILE A 28 2.05 1.57 6.33
C ILE A 28 2.64 0.67 7.43
N LEU A 29 3.95 0.51 7.50
CA LEU A 29 4.58 -0.27 8.55
C LEU A 29 4.26 0.29 9.94
N SER A 30 4.32 1.62 10.08
CA SER A 30 3.92 2.31 11.31
C SER A 30 2.45 2.03 11.65
N GLN A 31 1.54 2.07 10.66
CA GLN A 31 0.12 1.75 10.82
C GLN A 31 -0.14 0.32 11.30
N ILE A 32 0.60 -0.65 10.77
CA ILE A 32 0.48 -2.07 11.19
C ILE A 32 0.96 -2.25 12.62
N ILE A 33 2.05 -1.58 13.02
CA ILE A 33 2.59 -1.69 14.38
C ILE A 33 1.68 -0.98 15.38
N ASN A 34 1.31 0.27 15.10
CA ASN A 34 0.60 1.12 16.04
C ASN A 34 -0.87 0.74 16.22
N SER A 35 -1.51 0.07 15.25
CA SER A 35 -2.92 -0.30 15.29
C SER A 35 -3.28 -1.16 16.51
N ASN A 36 -2.35 -2.01 16.95
CA ASN A 36 -2.48 -2.87 18.13
C ASN A 36 -2.57 -2.11 19.47
N PHE A 37 -2.24 -0.82 19.45
CA PHE A 37 -2.15 0.05 20.62
C PHE A 37 -3.05 1.28 20.48
N THR A 38 -4.05 1.22 19.60
CA THR A 38 -5.05 2.30 19.44
C THR A 38 -6.31 1.98 20.25
N ALA A 39 -6.85 2.99 20.93
CA ALA A 39 -8.16 2.94 21.56
C ALA A 39 -9.00 4.14 21.15
N ARG A 40 -10.29 3.89 20.93
CA ARG A 40 -11.23 4.93 20.55
C ARG A 40 -11.53 5.87 21.71
N GLU A 41 -11.57 5.28 22.89
CA GLU A 41 -11.88 5.91 24.17
C GLU A 41 -10.77 6.90 24.58
N ALA A 42 -9.55 6.68 24.10
CA ALA A 42 -8.39 7.51 24.42
C ALA A 42 -8.37 8.90 23.77
N LEU A 43 -9.29 9.21 22.84
CA LEU A 43 -9.29 10.48 22.08
C LEU A 43 -9.59 11.74 22.91
N GLY A 44 -9.99 11.59 24.19
CA GLY A 44 -10.20 12.69 25.13
C GLY A 44 -9.26 12.70 26.34
N GLU A 45 -8.29 11.78 26.39
CA GLU A 45 -7.41 11.59 27.55
C GLU A 45 -5.98 12.10 27.30
N HIS A 46 -5.17 12.10 28.35
CA HIS A 46 -3.73 12.40 28.26
C HIS A 46 -2.93 11.15 28.59
N SER A 47 -2.75 10.26 27.60
CA SER A 47 -2.00 9.02 27.75
C SER A 47 -1.10 8.74 26.53
N LEU A 48 -0.18 7.78 26.67
CA LEU A 48 0.61 7.29 25.53
C LEU A 48 -0.30 6.67 24.45
N GLU A 49 -1.38 6.03 24.85
CA GLU A 49 -2.39 5.47 23.94
C GLU A 49 -3.10 6.56 23.13
N THR A 50 -3.40 7.72 23.75
CA THR A 50 -3.90 8.90 23.03
C THR A 50 -2.91 9.37 21.98
N LEU A 51 -1.62 9.48 22.34
CA LEU A 51 -0.57 9.88 21.40
C LEU A 51 -0.47 8.91 20.22
N ILE A 52 -0.45 7.60 20.49
CA ILE A 52 -0.39 6.56 19.46
C ILE A 52 -1.62 6.62 18.55
N THR A 53 -2.81 6.83 19.13
CA THR A 53 -4.06 6.94 18.38
C THR A 53 -4.05 8.15 17.45
N TRP A 54 -3.57 9.30 17.91
CA TRP A 54 -3.41 10.49 17.06
C TRP A 54 -2.34 10.29 15.98
N LEU A 55 -1.21 9.64 16.30
CA LEU A 55 -0.21 9.28 15.30
C LEU A 55 -0.80 8.37 14.22
N HIS A 56 -1.60 7.38 14.61
CA HIS A 56 -2.32 6.50 13.69
C HIS A 56 -3.27 7.28 12.78
N ILE A 57 -4.11 8.15 13.35
CA ILE A 57 -5.07 8.96 12.58
C ILE A 57 -4.37 9.91 11.62
N LEU A 58 -3.42 10.72 12.10
CA LEU A 58 -2.75 11.74 11.28
C LEU A 58 -1.93 11.12 10.15
N SER A 59 -1.18 10.05 10.44
CA SER A 59 -0.42 9.36 9.39
C SER A 59 -1.32 8.57 8.43
N GLY A 60 -2.48 8.07 8.89
CA GLY A 60 -3.50 7.47 8.03
C GLY A 60 -4.14 8.48 7.07
N LEU A 61 -4.44 9.69 7.54
CA LEU A 61 -4.93 10.79 6.68
C LEU A 61 -3.87 11.21 5.65
N LEU A 62 -2.60 11.29 6.05
CA LEU A 62 -1.48 11.54 5.13
C LEU A 62 -1.38 10.46 4.04
N LEU A 63 -1.63 9.19 4.38
CA LEU A 63 -1.63 8.07 3.42
C LEU A 63 -2.71 8.21 2.34
N ILE A 64 -3.83 8.88 2.60
CA ILE A 64 -4.83 9.20 1.57
C ILE A 64 -4.19 10.07 0.48
N ALA A 65 -3.58 11.19 0.88
CA ALA A 65 -2.94 12.10 -0.06
C ALA A 65 -1.77 11.44 -0.79
N ALA A 66 -0.90 10.74 -0.07
CA ALA A 66 0.24 10.03 -0.64
C ALA A 66 -0.20 8.94 -1.63
N GLY A 67 -1.23 8.16 -1.29
CA GLY A 67 -1.81 7.13 -2.14
C GLY A 67 -2.41 7.69 -3.43
N VAL A 68 -3.16 8.79 -3.34
CA VAL A 68 -3.72 9.47 -4.52
C VAL A 68 -2.62 10.03 -5.42
N ILE A 69 -1.60 10.68 -4.85
CA ILE A 69 -0.44 11.17 -5.62
C ILE A 69 0.27 10.01 -6.33
N MET A 70 0.45 8.88 -5.63
CA MET A 70 1.08 7.68 -6.20
C MET A 70 0.24 7.10 -7.35
N LEU A 71 -1.09 7.02 -7.19
CA LEU A 71 -2.00 6.56 -8.23
C LEU A 71 -1.95 7.46 -9.47
N ILE A 72 -2.06 8.78 -9.28
CA ILE A 72 -2.00 9.75 -10.38
C ILE A 72 -0.66 9.61 -11.11
N TRP A 73 0.45 9.54 -10.37
CA TRP A 73 1.78 9.36 -10.97
C TRP A 73 1.86 8.07 -11.79
N MET A 74 1.37 6.95 -11.23
CA MET A 74 1.32 5.67 -11.95
C MET A 74 0.55 5.81 -13.27
N LEU A 75 -0.65 6.37 -13.22
CA LEU A 75 -1.51 6.54 -14.39
C LEU A 75 -0.92 7.49 -15.44
N VAL A 76 -0.28 8.59 -15.03
CA VAL A 76 0.37 9.53 -15.96
C VAL A 76 1.57 8.89 -16.66
N GLN A 77 2.38 8.09 -15.94
CA GLN A 77 3.63 7.55 -16.49
C GLN A 77 3.45 6.33 -17.39
N ARG A 78 2.47 5.47 -17.10
CA ARG A 78 2.29 4.19 -17.84
C ARG A 78 0.87 3.97 -18.36
N GLY A 79 -0.10 4.79 -17.96
CA GLY A 79 -1.50 4.64 -18.35
C GLY A 79 -2.26 3.61 -17.53
N PHE A 80 -3.60 3.68 -17.61
CA PHE A 80 -4.52 2.81 -16.88
C PHE A 80 -4.33 1.32 -17.20
N ARG A 81 -4.26 0.97 -18.49
CA ARG A 81 -4.16 -0.43 -18.94
C ARG A 81 -2.88 -1.12 -18.47
N TRP A 82 -1.84 -0.37 -18.11
CA TRP A 82 -0.62 -0.96 -17.58
C TRP A 82 -0.86 -1.67 -16.24
N TYR A 83 -1.61 -1.06 -15.32
CA TYR A 83 -1.86 -1.60 -13.98
C TYR A 83 -3.21 -2.32 -13.85
N PHE A 84 -4.18 -1.95 -14.70
CA PHE A 84 -5.58 -2.35 -14.58
C PHE A 84 -6.11 -3.07 -15.83
N ALA A 85 -5.24 -3.76 -16.59
CA ALA A 85 -5.64 -4.55 -17.76
C ALA A 85 -6.78 -5.55 -17.46
N TRP A 86 -6.77 -6.15 -16.27
CA TRP A 86 -7.77 -7.10 -15.79
C TRP A 86 -9.19 -6.50 -15.71
N LEU A 87 -9.33 -5.19 -15.46
CA LEU A 87 -10.61 -4.49 -15.51
C LEU A 87 -11.17 -4.37 -16.93
N THR A 88 -10.29 -4.48 -17.94
CA THR A 88 -10.66 -4.57 -19.36
C THR A 88 -10.75 -6.00 -19.87
N LEU A 89 -10.78 -6.99 -18.96
CA LEU A 89 -10.78 -8.43 -19.25
C LEU A 89 -9.56 -8.91 -20.06
N ASP A 90 -8.45 -8.17 -20.02
CA ASP A 90 -7.19 -8.54 -20.68
C ASP A 90 -6.24 -9.20 -19.68
N PHE A 91 -6.22 -10.54 -19.70
CA PHE A 91 -5.41 -11.38 -18.80
C PHE A 91 -4.16 -11.96 -19.46
N ARG A 92 -3.82 -11.53 -20.69
CA ARG A 92 -2.71 -12.11 -21.46
C ARG A 92 -1.36 -11.94 -20.76
N GLY A 93 -1.10 -10.76 -20.19
CA GLY A 93 0.13 -10.49 -19.43
C GLY A 93 0.27 -11.39 -18.21
N ILE A 94 -0.79 -11.49 -17.39
CA ILE A 94 -0.83 -12.39 -16.23
C ILE A 94 -0.58 -13.84 -16.65
N ARG A 95 -1.24 -14.32 -17.71
CA ARG A 95 -1.04 -15.69 -18.21
C ARG A 95 0.43 -15.94 -18.61
N ASN A 96 1.05 -15.01 -19.32
CA ASN A 96 2.44 -15.13 -19.74
C ASN A 96 3.40 -15.14 -18.54
N ASP A 97 3.11 -14.36 -17.50
CA ASP A 97 3.91 -14.34 -16.27
C ASP A 97 3.76 -15.66 -15.49
N VAL A 98 2.54 -16.23 -15.41
CA VAL A 98 2.32 -17.55 -14.79
C VAL A 98 3.13 -18.64 -15.51
N VAL A 99 3.13 -18.65 -16.85
CA VAL A 99 3.90 -19.63 -17.63
C VAL A 99 5.42 -19.49 -17.41
N GLN A 100 5.93 -18.28 -17.18
CA GLN A 100 7.34 -18.09 -16.82
C GLN A 100 7.64 -18.62 -15.41
N LEU A 101 6.75 -18.36 -14.47
CA LEU A 101 6.88 -18.83 -13.09
C LEU A 101 6.84 -20.36 -12.98
N THR A 102 6.01 -21.05 -13.79
CA THR A 102 6.04 -22.52 -13.83
C THR A 102 7.37 -23.07 -14.37
N GLY A 103 8.09 -22.27 -15.16
CA GLY A 103 9.46 -22.54 -15.59
C GLY A 103 10.55 -22.07 -14.62
N LEU A 104 10.19 -21.69 -13.38
CA LEU A 104 11.09 -21.12 -12.36
C LEU A 104 11.86 -19.87 -12.81
N LYS A 105 11.29 -19.11 -13.76
CA LYS A 105 11.83 -17.84 -14.22
C LYS A 105 11.01 -16.69 -13.65
N LEU A 106 11.69 -15.70 -13.07
CA LEU A 106 11.02 -14.49 -12.60
C LEU A 106 10.58 -13.62 -13.79
N PRO A 107 9.29 -13.30 -13.91
CA PRO A 107 8.81 -12.42 -14.98
C PRO A 107 9.39 -11.02 -14.83
N GLN A 108 9.75 -10.41 -15.96
CA GLN A 108 10.10 -8.99 -16.00
C GLN A 108 8.84 -8.12 -15.89
N ALA A 109 8.98 -6.94 -15.30
CA ALA A 109 7.86 -6.02 -15.13
C ALA A 109 7.32 -5.55 -16.49
N GLN A 110 6.07 -5.90 -16.79
CA GLN A 110 5.37 -5.53 -18.03
C GLN A 110 3.92 -5.10 -17.76
N GLY A 111 3.36 -4.32 -18.67
CA GLY A 111 1.97 -3.86 -18.59
C GLY A 111 0.98 -5.03 -18.65
N GLY A 112 0.01 -5.02 -17.74
CA GLY A 112 -0.98 -6.09 -17.61
C GLY A 112 -0.42 -7.42 -17.08
N GLY A 113 0.85 -7.45 -16.66
CA GLY A 113 1.48 -8.58 -15.97
C GLY A 113 1.09 -8.65 -14.49
N ILE A 114 1.57 -9.67 -13.79
CA ILE A 114 1.36 -9.89 -12.36
C ILE A 114 1.95 -8.72 -11.55
N ALA A 115 3.18 -8.31 -11.83
CA ALA A 115 3.85 -7.24 -11.09
C ALA A 115 3.08 -5.91 -11.17
N ALA A 116 2.63 -5.52 -12.38
CA ALA A 116 1.85 -4.31 -12.58
C ALA A 116 0.45 -4.40 -11.94
N THR A 117 -0.19 -5.57 -12.02
CA THR A 117 -1.49 -5.85 -11.38
C THR A 117 -1.39 -5.72 -9.86
N VAL A 118 -0.38 -6.37 -9.25
CA VAL A 118 -0.12 -6.29 -7.81
C VAL A 118 0.09 -4.84 -7.40
N GLN A 119 0.95 -4.09 -8.11
CA GLN A 119 1.19 -2.67 -7.81
C GLN A 119 -0.10 -1.83 -7.87
N GLY A 120 -0.97 -2.06 -8.87
CA GLY A 120 -2.27 -1.41 -8.96
C GLY A 120 -3.20 -1.76 -7.80
N LEU A 121 -3.34 -3.05 -7.48
CA LEU A 121 -4.16 -3.53 -6.36
C LEU A 121 -3.68 -2.97 -5.01
N GLY A 122 -2.36 -2.88 -4.80
CA GLY A 122 -1.79 -2.31 -3.58
C GLY A 122 -2.18 -0.87 -3.33
N VAL A 123 -2.11 -0.02 -4.36
CA VAL A 123 -2.52 1.39 -4.25
C VAL A 123 -4.04 1.52 -4.02
N ILE A 124 -4.86 0.70 -4.67
CA ILE A 124 -6.31 0.71 -4.45
C ILE A 124 -6.65 0.25 -3.02
N ALA A 125 -6.02 -0.83 -2.54
CA ALA A 125 -6.20 -1.30 -1.17
C ALA A 125 -5.79 -0.24 -0.13
N LEU A 126 -4.65 0.43 -0.37
CA LEU A 126 -4.18 1.53 0.47
C LEU A 126 -5.20 2.67 0.54
N ILE A 127 -5.67 3.15 -0.61
CA ILE A 127 -6.64 4.26 -0.65
C ILE A 127 -7.95 3.84 0.02
N ALA A 128 -8.43 2.62 -0.23
CA ALA A 128 -9.67 2.12 0.38
C ALA A 128 -9.59 2.06 1.91
N VAL A 129 -8.50 1.48 2.47
CA VAL A 129 -8.34 1.40 3.92
C VAL A 129 -8.14 2.80 4.55
N ALA A 130 -7.35 3.67 3.92
CA ALA A 130 -7.09 5.00 4.45
C ALA A 130 -8.34 5.89 4.43
N CYS A 131 -9.11 5.85 3.34
CA CYS A 131 -10.39 6.55 3.24
C CYS A 131 -11.43 6.03 4.23
N SER A 132 -11.53 4.71 4.43
CA SER A 132 -12.44 4.16 5.44
C SER A 132 -12.07 4.56 6.87
N GLY A 133 -10.77 4.66 7.18
CA GLY A 133 -10.28 5.17 8.47
C GLY A 133 -10.57 6.66 8.67
N GLY A 134 -10.32 7.48 7.63
CA GLY A 134 -10.67 8.90 7.63
C GLY A 134 -12.18 9.14 7.77
N LEU A 135 -13.00 8.31 7.10
CA LEU A 135 -14.46 8.36 7.23
C LEU A 135 -14.92 7.98 8.63
N TRP A 136 -14.32 6.93 9.22
CA TRP A 136 -14.59 6.59 10.62
C TRP A 136 -14.24 7.75 11.55
N PHE A 137 -13.07 8.38 11.38
CA PHE A 137 -12.65 9.50 12.21
C PHE A 137 -13.61 10.69 12.10
N LEU A 138 -14.06 11.03 10.88
CA LEU A 138 -15.06 12.07 10.66
C LEU A 138 -16.37 11.75 11.40
N PHE A 139 -16.88 10.53 11.27
CA PHE A 139 -18.12 10.10 11.92
C PHE A 139 -18.00 9.98 13.44
N ASN A 140 -16.82 9.67 13.96
CA ASN A 140 -16.58 9.59 15.40
C ASN A 140 -16.41 10.97 16.03
N SER A 141 -15.91 11.94 15.27
CA SER A 141 -15.62 13.30 15.75
C SER A 141 -16.75 14.30 15.53
N THR A 142 -17.85 13.87 14.88
CA THR A 142 -18.98 14.72 14.53
C THR A 142 -20.31 14.00 14.76
N SER A 143 -21.41 14.75 14.80
CA SER A 143 -22.77 14.17 14.88
C SER A 143 -23.36 13.78 13.51
N LEU A 144 -22.51 13.62 12.48
CA LEU A 144 -22.96 13.36 11.09
C LEU A 144 -23.49 11.94 10.86
N ALA A 145 -23.21 11.01 11.76
CA ALA A 145 -23.58 9.61 11.62
C ALA A 145 -24.11 9.02 12.93
N THR A 146 -24.95 8.00 12.82
CA THR A 146 -25.43 7.26 13.98
C THR A 146 -24.32 6.38 14.57
N PRO A 147 -24.35 6.06 15.88
CA PRO A 147 -23.37 5.18 16.50
C PRO A 147 -23.22 3.83 15.79
N ASP A 148 -24.32 3.28 15.26
CA ASP A 148 -24.31 2.02 14.53
C ASP A 148 -23.60 2.12 13.18
N LEU A 149 -23.78 3.23 12.45
CA LEU A 149 -23.05 3.47 11.21
C LEU A 149 -21.55 3.65 11.49
N THR A 150 -21.19 4.44 12.49
CA THR A 150 -19.79 4.62 12.92
C THR A 150 -19.13 3.28 13.28
N ARG A 151 -19.84 2.40 13.99
CA ARG A 151 -19.36 1.05 14.31
C ARG A 151 -19.15 0.19 13.06
N ARG A 152 -20.10 0.21 12.13
CA ARG A 152 -19.98 -0.51 10.84
C ARG A 152 -18.82 -0.03 10.00
N VAL A 153 -18.58 1.29 9.92
CA VAL A 153 -17.45 1.84 9.17
C VAL A 153 -16.13 1.36 9.76
N LEU A 154 -15.97 1.32 11.10
CA LEU A 154 -14.74 0.74 11.66
C LEU A 154 -14.60 -0.75 11.37
N HIS A 155 -15.70 -1.51 11.43
CA HIS A 155 -15.65 -2.93 11.10
C HIS A 155 -15.13 -3.13 9.66
N TRP A 156 -15.62 -2.34 8.72
CA TRP A 156 -15.11 -2.33 7.34
C TRP A 156 -13.65 -1.88 7.26
N HIS A 157 -13.25 -0.85 7.99
CA HIS A 157 -11.86 -0.42 8.05
C HIS A 157 -10.93 -1.55 8.52
N LYS A 158 -11.27 -2.22 9.64
CA LYS A 158 -10.53 -3.39 10.16
C LYS A 158 -10.51 -4.55 9.18
N PHE A 159 -11.60 -4.80 8.45
CA PHE A 159 -11.58 -5.81 7.41
C PHE A 159 -10.61 -5.43 6.28
N LEU A 160 -10.62 -4.16 5.84
CA LEU A 160 -9.77 -3.66 4.77
C LEU A 160 -8.28 -3.65 5.12
N THR A 161 -7.89 -3.54 6.41
CA THR A 161 -6.47 -3.64 6.82
C THR A 161 -5.86 -4.98 6.41
N THR A 162 -6.65 -6.06 6.42
CA THR A 162 -6.21 -7.40 6.02
C THR A 162 -5.58 -7.41 4.62
N PHE A 163 -6.18 -6.70 3.65
CA PHE A 163 -5.64 -6.63 2.29
C PHE A 163 -4.31 -5.86 2.24
N VAL A 164 -4.18 -4.81 3.03
CA VAL A 164 -2.94 -4.03 3.10
C VAL A 164 -1.83 -4.81 3.79
N GLU A 165 -2.13 -5.56 4.85
CA GLU A 165 -1.16 -6.43 5.52
C GLU A 165 -0.67 -7.55 4.58
N ILE A 166 -1.59 -8.27 3.94
CA ILE A 166 -1.25 -9.31 2.95
C ILE A 166 -0.40 -8.71 1.83
N TYR A 167 -0.80 -7.55 1.31
CA TYR A 167 -0.06 -6.86 0.26
C TYR A 167 1.35 -6.48 0.73
N PHE A 168 1.47 -5.83 1.90
CA PHE A 168 2.73 -5.33 2.42
C PHE A 168 3.75 -6.46 2.59
N TYR A 169 3.34 -7.57 3.22
CA TYR A 169 4.23 -8.72 3.42
C TYR A 169 4.56 -9.42 2.09
N SER A 170 3.57 -9.67 1.24
CA SER A 170 3.80 -10.40 -0.02
C SER A 170 4.62 -9.61 -1.03
N HIS A 171 4.27 -8.33 -1.23
CA HIS A 171 5.00 -7.42 -2.11
C HIS A 171 6.41 -7.13 -1.57
N GLY A 172 6.54 -6.87 -0.27
CA GLY A 172 7.83 -6.66 0.38
C GLY A 172 8.76 -7.86 0.25
N ALA A 173 8.26 -9.07 0.53
CA ALA A 173 9.02 -10.31 0.39
C ALA A 173 9.45 -10.55 -1.06
N MET A 174 8.56 -10.37 -2.03
CA MET A 174 8.89 -10.50 -3.46
C MET A 174 9.92 -9.46 -3.91
N GLY A 175 9.82 -8.22 -3.42
CA GLY A 175 10.81 -7.17 -3.70
C GLY A 175 12.20 -7.53 -3.17
N VAL A 176 12.29 -8.06 -1.94
CA VAL A 176 13.55 -8.56 -1.37
C VAL A 176 14.08 -9.75 -2.17
N LEU A 177 13.23 -10.72 -2.52
CA LEU A 177 13.60 -11.88 -3.33
C LEU A 177 14.17 -11.45 -4.69
N HIS A 178 13.54 -10.48 -5.37
CA HIS A 178 14.04 -9.92 -6.63
C HIS A 178 15.42 -9.28 -6.47
N ILE A 179 15.65 -8.53 -5.38
CA ILE A 179 16.97 -7.92 -5.10
C ILE A 179 18.02 -9.00 -4.83
N LEU A 180 17.68 -10.07 -4.12
CA LEU A 180 18.60 -11.17 -3.86
C LEU A 180 18.95 -11.92 -5.15
N LEU A 181 17.98 -12.32 -5.95
CA LEU A 181 18.21 -13.10 -7.16
C LEU A 181 18.92 -12.30 -8.27
N SER A 182 18.60 -11.02 -8.43
CA SER A 182 19.31 -10.14 -9.37
C SER A 182 20.79 -9.90 -9.02
N ARG A 183 21.23 -10.25 -7.80
CA ARG A 183 22.65 -10.26 -7.43
C ARG A 183 23.37 -11.55 -7.83
N TYR A 184 22.65 -12.66 -7.97
CA TYR A 184 23.22 -13.97 -8.32
C TYR A 184 23.22 -14.25 -9.83
N GLU A 185 22.46 -13.48 -10.63
CA GLU A 185 22.50 -13.53 -12.10
C GLU A 185 23.65 -12.72 -12.72
N LYS A 186 24.65 -12.33 -11.92
CA LYS A 186 25.92 -11.74 -12.36
C LYS A 186 27.07 -12.70 -12.12
#